data_AF-W0DKR1-F1
#
_entry.id   AF-W0DKR1-F1
#
_cell.length_a   1.000
_cell.length_b   1.000
_cell.length_c   1.000
_cell.angle_alpha   90.00
_cell.angle_beta   90.00
_cell.angle_gamma   90.00
#
_symmetry.space_group_name_H-M   'P 1'
#
loop_
_entity.id
_entity.type
_entity.pdbx_description
1 polymer ?
#
loop_
_entity_poly.entity_id
_entity_poly.type
_entity_poly.pdbx_seq_one_letter_code
_entity_poly.pdbx_strand_id
1 'polypeptide(L)'
;MGIGIAGGAVFAFAGAPLAWMLGALIAVTVASLGGARLAVPAPLRTVMVAVLGVMLGSAFTPEIADQIAAWSGVVLVLLGFLVVTMALAVAFLRYGFGIDRVTAYFSGAPGGITEMTLAGESHGADTRVIALMHATRIVVIVAVIPFQFRVLGGLDVPTLPPAAASLLETPLVDGLLMAGCAVIGYMAARFLRFPAAALVGPMALSAGVHMAGWTAATPPFELIAAAQVVVGTALGARFAGVSVRRVWPYLLVGSGSAVIMMVLSWLAAIVFAERVGVEPAGLLLALVPGGLVEMGLIALSLGIDTAMVSTLQVLRITVIMLAAPAVFLVLDRYLVHRWRNGPR
;
A
#
# COMPACT_ATOMS: atom_id res chain seq x y z
N MET A 1 -21.07 -0.50 -2.20
CA MET A 1 -21.05 -0.34 -0.73
C MET A 1 -21.71 -1.49 0.00
N GLY A 2 -22.97 -1.83 -0.27
CA GLY A 2 -23.65 -2.97 0.40
C GLY A 2 -22.85 -4.28 0.39
N ILE A 3 -22.30 -4.68 -0.77
CA ILE A 3 -21.44 -5.88 -0.89
C ILE A 3 -20.20 -5.77 0.02
N GLY A 4 -19.56 -4.59 0.07
CA GLY A 4 -18.37 -4.37 0.88
C GLY A 4 -18.67 -4.45 2.37
N ILE A 5 -19.77 -3.83 2.83
CA ILE A 5 -20.22 -3.87 4.22
C ILE A 5 -20.56 -5.31 4.62
N ALA A 6 -21.31 -6.03 3.77
CA ALA A 6 -21.67 -7.43 4.03
C ALA A 6 -20.43 -8.33 4.13
N GLY A 7 -19.47 -8.17 3.20
CA GLY A 7 -18.21 -8.90 3.25
C GLY A 7 -17.41 -8.61 4.52
N GLY A 8 -17.29 -7.34 4.87
CA GLY A 8 -16.63 -6.90 6.10
C GLY A 8 -17.27 -7.47 7.37
N ALA A 9 -18.60 -7.47 7.44
CA ALA A 9 -19.35 -8.03 8.56
C ALA A 9 -19.16 -9.54 8.71
N VAL A 10 -19.16 -10.30 7.60
CA VAL A 10 -18.87 -11.74 7.60
C VAL A 10 -17.48 -12.02 8.15
N PHE A 11 -16.47 -11.26 7.70
CA PHE A 11 -15.10 -11.41 8.19
C PHE A 11 -14.97 -11.00 9.66
N ALA A 12 -15.71 -9.97 10.10
CA ALA A 12 -15.71 -9.52 11.48
C ALA A 12 -16.31 -10.59 12.40
N PHE A 13 -17.41 -11.21 11.98
CA PHE A 13 -18.02 -12.34 12.68
C PHE A 13 -17.10 -13.57 12.74
N ALA A 14 -16.36 -13.84 11.67
CA ALA A 14 -15.33 -14.88 11.64
C ALA A 14 -14.07 -14.53 12.46
N GLY A 15 -14.03 -13.34 13.06
CA GLY A 15 -12.89 -12.85 13.82
C GLY A 15 -11.64 -12.60 12.98
N ALA A 16 -11.75 -12.46 11.66
CA ALA A 16 -10.60 -12.32 10.76
C ALA A 16 -9.78 -11.03 11.02
N PRO A 17 -8.45 -11.03 10.78
CA PRO A 17 -7.64 -9.83 10.92
C PRO A 17 -8.04 -8.78 9.88
N LEU A 18 -8.10 -7.49 10.26
CA LEU A 18 -8.54 -6.40 9.39
C LEU A 18 -9.85 -6.70 8.63
N ALA A 19 -10.79 -7.32 9.36
CA ALA A 19 -11.99 -7.91 8.82
C ALA A 19 -12.77 -7.01 7.86
N TRP A 20 -12.99 -5.75 8.21
CA TRP A 20 -13.74 -4.80 7.38
C TRP A 20 -13.07 -4.56 6.02
N MET A 21 -11.74 -4.47 6.00
CA MET A 21 -10.98 -4.24 4.77
C MET A 21 -10.89 -5.51 3.93
N LEU A 22 -10.48 -6.64 4.53
CA LEU A 22 -10.33 -7.91 3.82
C LEU A 22 -11.67 -8.42 3.31
N GLY A 23 -12.70 -8.41 4.15
CA GLY A 23 -14.03 -8.82 3.79
C GLY A 23 -14.61 -7.99 2.64
N ALA A 24 -14.45 -6.65 2.70
CA ALA A 24 -14.90 -5.78 1.61
C ALA A 24 -14.11 -6.03 0.32
N LEU A 25 -12.79 -6.16 0.41
CA LEU A 25 -11.91 -6.45 -0.72
C LEU A 25 -12.30 -7.75 -1.42
N ILE A 26 -12.40 -8.85 -0.68
CA ILE A 26 -12.68 -10.18 -1.23
C ILE A 26 -14.10 -10.22 -1.81
N ALA A 27 -15.12 -9.77 -1.07
CA ALA A 27 -16.50 -9.81 -1.54
C ALA A 27 -16.69 -8.98 -2.82
N VAL A 28 -16.09 -7.79 -2.89
CA VAL A 28 -16.21 -6.89 -4.04
C VAL A 28 -15.36 -7.39 -5.22
N THR A 29 -14.20 -8.01 -4.97
CA THR A 29 -13.39 -8.65 -6.02
C THR A 29 -14.16 -9.80 -6.67
N VAL A 30 -14.74 -10.70 -5.85
CA VAL A 30 -15.54 -11.83 -6.33
C VAL A 30 -16.74 -11.35 -7.15
N ALA A 31 -17.47 -10.35 -6.64
CA ALA A 31 -18.59 -9.77 -7.38
C ALA A 31 -18.16 -9.11 -8.69
N SER A 32 -17.03 -8.40 -8.69
CA SER A 32 -16.49 -7.74 -9.89
C SER A 32 -16.06 -8.75 -10.96
N LEU A 33 -15.37 -9.82 -10.56
CA LEU A 33 -15.01 -10.93 -11.44
C LEU A 33 -16.26 -11.71 -11.91
N GLY A 34 -17.31 -11.77 -11.09
CA GLY A 34 -18.64 -12.27 -11.47
C GLY A 34 -19.39 -11.41 -12.49
N GLY A 35 -18.81 -10.28 -12.92
CA GLY A 35 -19.36 -9.40 -13.94
C GLY A 35 -20.11 -8.18 -13.39
N ALA A 36 -20.17 -8.00 -12.07
CA ALA A 36 -20.77 -6.81 -11.49
C ALA A 36 -19.94 -5.56 -11.84
N ARG A 37 -20.60 -4.52 -12.35
CA ARG A 37 -19.97 -3.22 -12.62
C ARG A 37 -19.99 -2.38 -11.36
N LEU A 38 -18.99 -2.57 -10.52
CA LEU A 38 -18.87 -1.92 -9.22
C LEU A 38 -17.93 -0.72 -9.33
N ALA A 39 -18.25 0.36 -8.62
CA ALA A 39 -17.42 1.54 -8.50
C ALA A 39 -17.61 2.20 -7.15
N VAL A 40 -16.59 2.93 -6.71
CA VAL A 40 -16.64 3.79 -5.52
C VAL A 40 -16.49 5.24 -6.01
N PRO A 41 -17.37 6.16 -5.57
CA PRO A 41 -17.21 7.57 -5.90
C PRO A 41 -15.83 8.08 -5.46
N ALA A 42 -15.10 8.71 -6.39
CA ALA A 42 -13.75 9.20 -6.12
C ALA A 42 -13.67 10.15 -4.90
N PRO A 43 -14.62 11.10 -4.69
CA PRO A 43 -14.60 11.96 -3.51
C PRO A 43 -14.72 11.17 -2.20
N LEU A 44 -15.60 10.16 -2.15
CA LEU A 44 -15.77 9.31 -0.97
C LEU A 44 -14.50 8.54 -0.65
N ARG A 45 -13.85 7.96 -1.66
CA ARG A 45 -12.55 7.30 -1.50
C ARG A 45 -11.51 8.29 -0.95
N THR A 46 -11.42 9.48 -1.52
CA THR A 46 -10.46 10.52 -1.09
C THR A 46 -10.65 10.89 0.37
N VAL A 47 -11.89 11.17 0.80
CA VAL A 47 -12.18 11.53 2.20
C VAL A 47 -11.81 10.38 3.15
N MET A 48 -12.20 9.15 2.82
CA MET A 48 -11.90 7.99 3.67
C MET A 48 -10.41 7.66 3.73
N VAL A 49 -9.66 7.84 2.63
CA VAL A 49 -8.20 7.72 2.63
C VAL A 49 -7.55 8.81 3.48
N ALA A 50 -8.11 10.03 3.52
CA ALA A 50 -7.63 11.12 4.37
C ALA A 50 -7.81 10.82 5.86
N VAL A 51 -8.93 10.22 6.26
CA VAL A 51 -9.13 9.69 7.61
C VAL A 51 -8.01 8.73 7.99
N LEU A 52 -7.73 7.74 7.13
CA LEU A 52 -6.67 6.77 7.39
C LEU A 52 -5.28 7.44 7.43
N GLY A 53 -5.08 8.51 6.67
CA GLY A 53 -3.89 9.35 6.79
C GLY A 53 -3.75 9.96 8.18
N VAL A 54 -4.83 10.58 8.70
CA VAL A 54 -4.82 11.13 10.06
C VAL A 54 -4.51 10.05 11.10
N MET A 55 -5.11 8.86 10.96
CA MET A 55 -4.87 7.71 11.84
C MET A 55 -3.43 7.18 11.78
N LEU A 56 -2.81 7.15 10.60
CA LEU A 56 -1.39 6.78 10.51
C LEU A 56 -0.49 7.90 11.07
N GLY A 57 -0.89 9.16 10.93
CA GLY A 57 -0.18 10.30 11.49
C GLY A 57 -0.25 10.36 13.02
N SER A 58 -1.32 9.86 13.63
CA SER A 58 -1.43 9.79 15.10
C SER A 58 -0.44 8.80 15.73
N ALA A 59 0.19 7.94 14.93
CA ALA A 59 1.27 7.08 15.40
C ALA A 59 2.56 7.87 15.71
N PHE A 60 2.72 9.11 15.23
CA PHE A 60 3.92 9.92 15.44
C PHE A 60 3.82 10.69 16.76
N THR A 61 4.37 10.12 17.82
CA THR A 61 4.42 10.76 19.15
C THR A 61 5.75 11.50 19.34
N PRO A 62 5.86 12.40 20.34
CA PRO A 62 7.12 13.09 20.65
C PRO A 62 8.30 12.13 20.86
N GLU A 63 8.06 10.94 21.42
CA GLU A 63 9.07 9.92 21.72
C GLU A 63 9.65 9.26 20.45
N ILE A 64 8.95 9.34 19.32
CA ILE A 64 9.42 8.78 18.04
C ILE A 64 10.47 9.68 17.39
N ALA A 65 10.53 10.98 17.74
CA ALA A 65 11.50 11.91 17.16
C ALA A 65 12.95 11.41 17.30
N ASP A 66 13.28 10.78 18.43
CA ASP A 66 14.60 10.23 18.72
C ASP A 66 14.89 8.95 17.92
N GLN A 67 13.87 8.26 17.43
CA GLN A 67 13.98 7.01 16.67
C GLN A 67 14.18 7.24 15.17
N ILE A 68 13.83 8.41 14.65
CA ILE A 68 13.91 8.74 13.21
C ILE A 68 15.34 8.54 12.68
N ALA A 69 16.36 8.93 13.45
CA ALA A 69 17.76 8.78 13.05
C ALA A 69 18.18 7.30 12.92
N ALA A 70 17.59 6.42 13.73
CA ALA A 70 17.85 4.98 13.72
C ALA A 70 17.32 4.30 12.46
N TRP A 71 16.32 4.88 11.78
CA TRP A 71 15.72 4.31 10.57
C TRP A 71 16.61 4.43 9.31
N SER A 72 17.75 5.12 9.39
CA SER A 72 18.68 5.26 8.26
C SER A 72 19.15 3.91 7.71
N GLY A 73 19.41 2.93 8.59
CA GLY A 73 19.74 1.55 8.18
C GLY A 73 18.58 0.88 7.43
N VAL A 74 17.35 1.08 7.89
CA VAL A 74 16.13 0.56 7.25
C VAL A 74 15.94 1.16 5.86
N VAL A 75 16.21 2.46 5.69
CA VAL A 75 16.17 3.14 4.38
C VAL A 75 17.14 2.50 3.40
N LEU A 76 18.38 2.20 3.82
CA LEU A 76 19.36 1.54 2.95
C LEU A 76 18.91 0.14 2.53
N VAL A 77 18.36 -0.64 3.46
CA VAL A 77 17.77 -1.95 3.16
C VAL A 77 16.61 -1.81 2.17
N LEU A 78 15.73 -0.83 2.36
CA LEU A 78 14.62 -0.55 1.45
C LEU A 78 15.12 -0.22 0.03
N LEU A 79 16.12 0.65 -0.12
CA LEU A 79 16.66 1.03 -1.43
C LEU A 79 17.29 -0.17 -2.14
N GLY A 80 18.09 -0.98 -1.44
CA GLY A 80 18.65 -2.21 -1.99
C GLY A 80 17.57 -3.22 -2.37
N PHE A 81 16.57 -3.39 -1.50
CA PHE A 81 15.41 -4.25 -1.73
C PHE A 81 14.64 -3.83 -2.99
N LEU A 82 14.42 -2.52 -3.19
CA LEU A 82 13.72 -2.00 -4.37
C LEU A 82 14.43 -2.38 -5.68
N VAL A 83 15.76 -2.32 -5.72
CA VAL A 83 16.53 -2.71 -6.91
C VAL A 83 16.38 -4.20 -7.18
N VAL A 84 16.59 -5.04 -6.15
CA VAL A 84 16.54 -6.50 -6.28
C VAL A 84 15.14 -6.98 -6.65
N THR A 85 14.12 -6.49 -5.95
CA THR A 85 12.72 -6.90 -6.15
C THR A 85 12.22 -6.48 -7.53
N MET A 86 12.59 -5.28 -8.00
CA MET A 86 12.24 -4.82 -9.33
C MET A 86 12.95 -5.65 -10.40
N ALA A 87 14.25 -5.91 -10.27
CA ALA A 87 14.99 -6.72 -11.22
C ALA A 87 14.40 -8.13 -11.35
N LEU A 88 14.10 -8.79 -10.23
CA LEU A 88 13.53 -10.14 -10.22
C LEU A 88 12.08 -10.17 -10.73
N ALA A 89 11.25 -9.18 -10.36
CA ALA A 89 9.89 -9.08 -10.89
C ALA A 89 9.92 -8.86 -12.41
N VAL A 90 10.73 -7.92 -12.92
CA VAL A 90 10.85 -7.68 -14.35
C VAL A 90 11.38 -8.92 -15.08
N ALA A 91 12.38 -9.62 -14.52
CA ALA A 91 12.89 -10.86 -15.11
C ALA A 91 11.83 -11.95 -15.16
N PHE A 92 11.07 -12.15 -14.08
CA PHE A 92 9.96 -13.10 -14.02
C PHE A 92 8.89 -12.79 -15.07
N LEU A 93 8.47 -11.53 -15.20
CA LEU A 93 7.47 -11.11 -16.17
C LEU A 93 7.95 -11.24 -17.62
N ARG A 94 9.20 -10.83 -17.88
CA ARG A 94 9.77 -10.81 -19.23
C ARG A 94 10.16 -12.19 -19.72
N TYR A 95 10.92 -12.93 -18.93
CA TYR A 95 11.51 -14.21 -19.34
C TYR A 95 10.64 -15.41 -18.95
N GLY A 96 9.86 -15.31 -17.86
CA GLY A 96 8.93 -16.37 -17.47
C GLY A 96 7.63 -16.38 -18.28
N PHE A 97 7.13 -15.20 -18.70
CA PHE A 97 5.81 -15.06 -19.32
C PHE A 97 5.78 -14.26 -20.63
N GLY A 98 6.94 -13.81 -21.13
CA GLY A 98 7.03 -13.16 -22.43
C GLY A 98 6.39 -11.77 -22.52
N ILE A 99 6.06 -11.13 -21.40
CA ILE A 99 5.51 -9.76 -21.38
C ILE A 99 6.51 -8.81 -22.04
N ASP A 100 6.05 -7.86 -22.85
CA ASP A 100 6.92 -6.89 -23.52
C ASP A 100 7.76 -6.09 -22.50
N ARG A 101 8.90 -5.57 -22.95
CA ARG A 101 9.91 -4.97 -22.06
C ARG A 101 9.36 -3.77 -21.29
N VAL A 102 8.52 -2.94 -21.91
CA VAL A 102 8.01 -1.70 -21.32
C VAL A 102 6.94 -2.05 -20.28
N THR A 103 5.97 -2.89 -20.66
CA THR A 103 4.92 -3.36 -19.76
C THR A 103 5.50 -4.14 -18.58
N ALA A 104 6.48 -5.02 -18.81
CA ALA A 104 7.14 -5.78 -17.74
C ALA A 104 7.86 -4.85 -16.75
N TYR A 105 8.57 -3.82 -17.23
CA TYR A 105 9.29 -2.86 -16.40
C TYR A 105 8.34 -2.11 -15.45
N PHE A 106 7.30 -1.48 -15.99
CA PHE A 106 6.37 -0.69 -15.18
C PHE A 106 5.47 -1.57 -14.31
N SER A 107 5.07 -2.77 -14.77
CA SER A 107 4.33 -3.74 -13.95
C SER A 107 5.15 -4.27 -12.77
N GLY A 108 6.46 -4.48 -12.96
CA GLY A 108 7.39 -4.96 -11.95
C GLY A 108 7.79 -3.90 -10.92
N ALA A 109 7.54 -2.62 -11.18
CA ALA A 109 7.84 -1.54 -10.24
C ALA A 109 6.87 -1.55 -9.04
N PRO A 110 7.33 -1.58 -7.78
CA PRO A 110 6.47 -1.52 -6.60
C PRO A 110 5.95 -0.09 -6.30
N GLY A 111 5.45 0.59 -7.34
CA GLY A 111 4.89 1.94 -7.29
C GLY A 111 3.36 1.97 -7.25
N GLY A 112 2.83 3.20 -7.33
CA GLY A 112 1.39 3.45 -7.43
C GLY A 112 0.81 3.06 -8.79
N ILE A 113 -0.40 2.48 -8.78
CA ILE A 113 -1.06 1.96 -9.98
C ILE A 113 -1.20 3.04 -11.05
N THR A 114 -1.69 4.23 -10.68
CA THR A 114 -1.97 5.33 -11.61
C THR A 114 -0.69 5.87 -12.22
N GLU A 115 0.35 5.97 -11.41
CA GLU A 115 1.63 6.55 -11.76
C GLU A 115 2.40 5.64 -12.72
N MET A 116 2.45 4.33 -12.43
CA MET A 116 3.12 3.35 -13.29
C MET A 116 2.37 3.12 -14.60
N THR A 117 1.03 3.17 -14.58
CA THR A 117 0.23 3.07 -15.81
C THR A 117 0.45 4.27 -16.72
N LEU A 118 0.41 5.50 -16.19
CA LEU A 118 0.67 6.72 -16.97
C LEU A 118 2.11 6.78 -17.47
N ALA A 119 3.09 6.44 -16.64
CA ALA A 119 4.50 6.43 -17.04
C ALA A 119 4.78 5.35 -18.10
N GLY A 120 4.10 4.20 -18.03
CA GLY A 120 4.18 3.16 -19.04
C GLY A 120 3.51 3.54 -20.36
N GLU A 121 2.36 4.21 -20.29
CA GLU A 121 1.59 4.65 -21.46
C GLU A 121 2.42 5.56 -22.38
N SER A 122 3.18 6.50 -21.80
CA SER A 122 4.05 7.41 -22.57
C SER A 122 5.19 6.68 -23.30
N HIS A 123 5.43 5.40 -23.00
CA HIS A 123 6.43 4.55 -23.62
C HIS A 123 5.81 3.37 -24.39
N GLY A 124 4.49 3.37 -24.60
CA GLY A 124 3.78 2.36 -25.39
C GLY A 124 3.45 1.06 -24.64
N ALA A 125 3.44 1.07 -23.30
CA ALA A 125 3.08 -0.09 -22.50
C ALA A 125 1.58 -0.42 -22.56
N ASP A 126 1.23 -1.67 -22.31
CA ASP A 126 -0.17 -2.07 -22.08
C ASP A 126 -0.62 -1.62 -20.68
N THR A 127 -1.36 -0.51 -20.65
CA THR A 127 -1.87 0.09 -19.41
C THR A 127 -2.83 -0.81 -18.65
N ARG A 128 -3.54 -1.71 -19.35
CA ARG A 128 -4.46 -2.66 -18.71
C ARG A 128 -3.68 -3.75 -17.98
N VAL A 129 -2.62 -4.26 -18.60
CA VAL A 129 -1.74 -5.25 -17.95
C VAL A 129 -1.08 -4.63 -16.71
N ILE A 130 -0.49 -3.44 -16.83
CA ILE A 130 0.13 -2.75 -15.67
C ILE A 130 -0.89 -2.57 -14.54
N ALA A 131 -2.10 -2.09 -14.85
CA ALA A 131 -3.14 -1.88 -13.85
C ALA A 131 -3.54 -3.19 -13.15
N LEU A 132 -3.75 -4.26 -13.92
CA LEU A 132 -4.13 -5.57 -13.39
C LEU A 132 -3.02 -6.19 -12.54
N MET A 133 -1.76 -6.07 -12.95
CA MET A 133 -0.61 -6.61 -12.24
C MET A 133 -0.45 -5.96 -10.87
N HIS A 134 -0.51 -4.63 -10.78
CA HIS A 134 -0.44 -3.94 -9.51
C HIS A 134 -1.68 -4.18 -8.64
N ALA A 135 -2.88 -4.16 -9.21
CA ALA A 135 -4.11 -4.44 -8.47
C ALA A 135 -4.06 -5.85 -7.85
N THR A 136 -3.70 -6.85 -8.65
CA THR A 136 -3.54 -8.25 -8.21
C THR A 136 -2.49 -8.36 -7.13
N ARG A 137 -1.32 -7.71 -7.29
CA ARG A 137 -0.27 -7.69 -6.27
C ARG A 137 -0.79 -7.21 -4.93
N ILE A 138 -1.48 -6.07 -4.91
CA ILE A 138 -2.01 -5.49 -3.66
C ILE A 138 -3.05 -6.45 -3.06
N VAL A 139 -3.97 -7.00 -3.87
CA VAL A 139 -4.98 -7.95 -3.37
C VAL A 139 -4.34 -9.18 -2.73
N VAL A 140 -3.36 -9.81 -3.40
CA VAL A 140 -2.67 -11.00 -2.89
C VAL A 140 -1.94 -10.68 -1.58
N ILE A 141 -1.18 -9.59 -1.55
CA ILE A 141 -0.43 -9.19 -0.35
C ILE A 141 -1.37 -8.90 0.82
N VAL A 142 -2.42 -8.09 0.58
CA VAL A 142 -3.39 -7.71 1.60
C VAL A 142 -4.15 -8.94 2.10
N ALA A 143 -4.45 -9.90 1.23
CA ALA A 143 -5.11 -11.15 1.63
C ALA A 143 -4.20 -12.13 2.39
N VAL A 144 -2.87 -12.07 2.22
CA VAL A 144 -1.94 -13.05 2.82
C VAL A 144 -1.29 -12.54 4.11
N ILE A 145 -0.77 -11.30 4.12
CA ILE A 145 0.06 -10.79 5.22
C ILE A 145 -0.65 -10.84 6.60
N PRO A 146 -1.92 -10.39 6.75
CA PRO A 146 -2.57 -10.43 8.06
C PRO A 146 -2.75 -11.85 8.61
N PHE A 147 -3.03 -12.81 7.73
CA PHE A 147 -3.13 -14.23 8.12
C PHE A 147 -1.76 -14.84 8.42
N GLN A 148 -0.71 -14.45 7.70
CA GLN A 148 0.66 -14.85 8.03
C GLN A 148 1.00 -14.46 9.47
N PHE A 149 0.73 -13.22 9.90
CA PHE A 149 1.03 -12.80 11.27
C PHE A 149 0.21 -13.55 12.32
N ARG A 150 -1.07 -13.83 12.05
CA ARG A 150 -1.91 -14.59 12.98
C ARG A 150 -1.49 -16.06 13.07
N VAL A 151 -1.35 -16.75 11.94
CA VAL A 151 -1.16 -18.20 11.89
C VAL A 151 0.29 -18.60 12.18
N LEU A 152 1.26 -17.87 11.62
CA LEU A 152 2.68 -18.20 11.75
C LEU A 152 3.35 -17.42 12.89
N GLY A 153 2.88 -16.21 13.20
CA GLY A 153 3.44 -15.38 14.27
C GLY A 153 2.83 -15.62 15.65
N GLY A 154 1.69 -16.33 15.73
CA GLY A 154 0.96 -16.50 16.99
C GLY A 154 0.45 -15.19 17.59
N LEU A 155 0.43 -14.11 16.81
CA LEU A 155 0.00 -12.80 17.25
C LEU A 155 -1.53 -12.71 17.19
N ASP A 156 -2.15 -12.33 18.31
CA ASP A 156 -3.56 -11.95 18.33
C ASP A 156 -3.74 -10.64 17.58
N VAL A 157 -3.97 -10.74 16.26
CA VAL A 157 -4.32 -9.59 15.43
C VAL A 157 -5.75 -9.17 15.79
N PRO A 158 -5.95 -8.01 16.45
CA PRO A 158 -7.27 -7.58 16.87
C PRO A 158 -8.18 -7.33 15.66
N THR A 159 -9.49 -7.54 15.84
CA THR A 159 -10.49 -7.18 14.83
C THR A 159 -10.64 -5.66 14.68
N LEU A 160 -10.26 -4.90 15.72
CA LEU A 160 -10.28 -3.44 15.80
C LEU A 160 -8.97 -2.91 16.38
N PRO A 161 -8.43 -1.77 15.93
CA PRO A 161 -7.26 -1.15 16.54
C PRO A 161 -7.47 -0.92 18.05
N PRO A 162 -6.50 -1.29 18.91
CA PRO A 162 -6.56 -0.93 20.32
C PRO A 162 -6.57 0.60 20.47
N ALA A 163 -7.39 1.12 21.39
CA ALA A 163 -7.45 2.55 21.78
C ALA A 163 -8.14 3.55 20.82
N ALA A 164 -8.90 3.11 19.82
CA ALA A 164 -9.79 4.02 19.08
C ALA A 164 -11.07 4.29 19.90
N ALA A 165 -11.21 5.52 20.41
CA ALA A 165 -12.42 5.97 21.12
C ALA A 165 -13.65 5.92 20.20
N SER A 166 -14.84 5.76 20.78
CA SER A 166 -16.07 5.92 19.99
C SER A 166 -16.25 7.39 19.58
N LEU A 167 -16.99 7.63 18.50
CA LEU A 167 -17.42 8.97 18.10
C LEU A 167 -18.05 9.77 19.24
N LEU A 168 -18.76 9.09 20.16
CA LEU A 168 -19.43 9.72 21.31
C LEU A 168 -18.47 10.16 22.41
N GLU A 169 -17.28 9.58 22.46
CA GLU A 169 -16.27 9.82 23.50
C GLU A 169 -15.17 10.78 23.04
N THR A 170 -15.15 11.12 21.74
CA THR A 170 -14.14 11.99 21.16
C THR A 170 -14.46 13.45 21.48
N PRO A 171 -13.58 14.19 22.19
CA PRO A 171 -13.79 15.61 22.44
C PRO A 171 -13.94 16.39 21.12
N LEU A 172 -14.87 17.35 21.09
CA LEU A 172 -15.15 18.13 19.86
C LEU A 172 -13.89 18.82 19.32
N VAL A 173 -13.01 19.29 20.22
CA VAL A 173 -11.74 19.94 19.85
C VAL A 173 -10.82 18.98 19.09
N ASP A 174 -10.65 17.75 19.60
CA ASP A 174 -9.85 16.72 18.94
C ASP A 174 -10.46 16.31 17.59
N GLY A 175 -11.79 16.17 17.53
CA GLY A 175 -12.52 15.92 16.29
C GLY A 175 -12.30 17.01 15.23
N LEU A 176 -12.33 18.28 15.63
CA LEU A 176 -12.08 19.41 14.74
C LEU A 176 -10.61 19.49 14.30
N LEU A 177 -9.66 19.20 15.20
CA LEU A 177 -8.24 19.13 14.86
C LEU A 177 -7.98 18.04 13.83
N MET A 178 -8.50 16.83 14.04
CA MET A 178 -8.37 15.71 13.10
C MET A 178 -9.03 16.01 11.74
N ALA A 179 -10.23 16.60 11.75
CA ALA A 179 -10.90 17.03 10.53
C ALA A 179 -10.08 18.11 9.78
N GLY A 180 -9.50 19.06 10.53
CA GLY A 180 -8.57 20.05 10.02
C GLY A 180 -7.35 19.41 9.37
N CYS A 181 -6.73 18.43 10.03
CA CYS A 181 -5.61 17.65 9.47
C CYS A 181 -5.99 16.97 8.15
N ALA A 182 -7.16 16.33 8.10
CA ALA A 182 -7.65 15.66 6.90
C ALA A 182 -7.87 16.62 5.72
N VAL A 183 -8.51 17.77 5.96
CA VAL A 183 -8.83 18.73 4.90
C VAL A 183 -7.61 19.53 4.48
N ILE A 184 -6.95 20.20 5.43
CA ILE A 184 -5.83 21.09 5.17
C ILE A 184 -4.63 20.29 4.65
N GLY A 185 -4.34 19.15 5.27
CA GLY A 185 -3.24 18.27 4.85
C GLY A 185 -3.45 17.78 3.43
N TYR A 186 -4.65 17.31 3.08
CA TYR A 186 -4.98 16.91 1.72
C TYR A 186 -4.82 18.07 0.73
N MET A 187 -5.38 19.25 1.04
CA MET A 187 -5.30 20.42 0.16
C MET A 187 -3.86 20.86 -0.07
N ALA A 188 -3.03 20.92 0.98
CA ALA A 188 -1.63 21.27 0.90
C ALA A 188 -0.84 20.27 0.06
N ALA A 189 -0.97 18.97 0.32
CA ALA A 189 -0.28 17.94 -0.45
C ALA A 189 -0.73 17.90 -1.91
N ARG A 190 -2.02 18.15 -2.17
CA ARG A 190 -2.56 18.26 -3.53
C ARG A 190 -1.97 19.46 -4.26
N PHE A 191 -1.86 20.61 -3.59
CA PHE A 191 -1.26 21.82 -4.15
C PHE A 191 0.21 21.61 -4.51
N LEU A 192 0.96 20.94 -3.64
CA LEU A 192 2.35 20.55 -3.85
C LEU A 192 2.54 19.40 -4.86
N ARG A 193 1.43 18.83 -5.38
CA ARG A 193 1.41 17.68 -6.29
C ARG A 193 2.13 16.45 -5.72
N PHE A 194 2.03 16.27 -4.40
CA PHE A 194 2.67 15.15 -3.72
C PHE A 194 1.99 13.82 -4.09
N PRO A 195 2.74 12.72 -4.31
CA PRO A 195 2.17 11.41 -4.58
C PRO A 195 1.23 10.96 -3.45
N ALA A 196 0.12 10.31 -3.80
CA ALA A 196 -0.87 9.88 -2.81
C ALA A 196 -1.31 11.01 -1.84
N ALA A 197 -1.49 12.24 -2.34
CA ALA A 197 -1.81 13.43 -1.55
C ALA A 197 -2.96 13.26 -0.55
N ALA A 198 -3.99 12.48 -0.91
CA ALA A 198 -5.12 12.15 -0.05
C ALA A 198 -4.73 11.42 1.24
N LEU A 199 -3.57 10.79 1.27
CA LEU A 199 -3.06 10.02 2.40
C LEU A 199 -1.88 10.73 3.07
N VAL A 200 -0.87 11.10 2.28
CA VAL A 200 0.40 11.64 2.80
C VAL A 200 0.20 13.01 3.45
N GLY A 201 -0.62 13.88 2.85
CA GLY A 201 -0.87 15.21 3.40
C GLY A 201 -1.52 15.17 4.80
N PRO A 202 -2.68 14.49 4.95
CA PRO A 202 -3.31 14.29 6.25
C PRO A 202 -2.41 13.60 7.27
N MET A 203 -1.62 12.61 6.84
CA MET A 203 -0.66 11.91 7.69
C MET A 203 0.44 12.84 8.21
N ALA A 204 1.07 13.62 7.33
CA ALA A 204 2.14 14.54 7.71
C ALA A 204 1.64 15.65 8.64
N LEU A 205 0.45 16.21 8.37
CA LEU A 205 -0.12 17.23 9.23
C LEU A 205 -0.56 16.67 10.59
N SER A 206 -1.20 15.50 10.60
CA SER A 206 -1.55 14.79 11.84
C SER A 206 -0.31 14.43 12.66
N ALA A 207 0.76 13.96 12.01
CA ALA A 207 2.04 13.69 12.67
C ALA A 207 2.62 14.93 13.35
N GLY A 208 2.61 16.08 12.67
CA GLY A 208 3.05 17.35 13.27
C GLY A 208 2.23 17.75 14.50
N VAL A 209 0.91 17.58 14.44
CA VAL A 209 0.00 17.90 15.56
C VAL A 209 0.24 16.97 16.76
N HIS A 210 0.43 15.67 16.54
CA HIS A 210 0.70 14.70 17.60
C HIS A 210 2.10 14.85 18.21
N MET A 211 3.12 15.08 17.38
CA MET A 211 4.47 15.37 17.85
C MET A 211 4.56 16.69 18.62
N ALA A 212 3.69 17.66 18.31
CA ALA A 212 3.58 18.90 19.09
C ALA A 212 2.81 18.74 20.40
N GLY A 213 2.25 17.55 20.68
CA GLY A 213 1.46 17.28 21.88
C GLY A 213 0.11 17.99 21.93
N TRP A 214 -0.41 18.46 20.78
CA TRP A 214 -1.68 19.18 20.74
C TRP A 214 -2.89 18.26 20.90
N THR A 215 -2.73 16.98 20.57
CA THR A 215 -3.71 15.94 20.83
C THR A 215 -3.00 14.58 20.91
N ALA A 216 -3.62 13.65 21.64
CA ALA A 216 -3.28 12.23 21.63
C ALA A 216 -4.45 11.38 21.09
N ALA A 217 -5.51 12.03 20.60
CA ALA A 217 -6.70 11.35 20.11
C ALA A 217 -6.47 10.73 18.73
N THR A 218 -6.98 9.52 18.55
CA THR A 218 -6.99 8.84 17.26
C THR A 218 -8.36 8.93 16.60
N PRO A 219 -8.47 8.80 15.27
CA PRO A 219 -9.77 8.76 14.61
C PRO A 219 -10.68 7.65 15.19
N PRO A 220 -11.98 7.92 15.36
CA PRO A 220 -12.88 6.94 15.96
C PRO A 220 -12.97 5.64 15.17
N PHE A 221 -13.16 4.52 15.87
CA PHE A 221 -13.11 3.19 15.25
C PHE A 221 -14.18 3.02 14.17
N GLU A 222 -15.35 3.67 14.32
CA GLU A 222 -16.43 3.63 13.33
C GLU A 222 -15.98 4.24 12.00
N LEU A 223 -15.21 5.33 12.08
CA LEU A 223 -14.69 6.03 10.92
C LEU A 223 -13.54 5.25 10.26
N ILE A 224 -12.69 4.60 11.06
CA ILE A 224 -11.65 3.68 10.57
C ILE A 224 -12.28 2.48 9.87
N ALA A 225 -13.30 1.85 10.45
CA ALA A 225 -14.01 0.72 9.87
C ALA A 225 -14.72 1.12 8.56
N ALA A 226 -15.40 2.27 8.54
CA ALA A 226 -16.00 2.81 7.32
C ALA A 226 -14.95 3.05 6.24
N ALA A 227 -13.80 3.60 6.61
CA ALA A 227 -12.70 3.84 5.67
C ALA A 227 -12.10 2.54 5.13
N GLN A 228 -11.91 1.52 5.98
CA GLN A 228 -11.49 0.18 5.59
C GLN A 228 -12.45 -0.46 4.59
N VAL A 229 -13.77 -0.37 4.80
CA VAL A 229 -14.78 -0.87 3.86
C VAL A 229 -14.69 -0.12 2.53
N VAL A 230 -14.55 1.20 2.54
CA VAL A 230 -14.47 2.03 1.32
C VAL A 230 -13.19 1.74 0.53
N VAL A 231 -12.05 1.63 1.20
CA VAL A 231 -10.76 1.28 0.57
C VAL A 231 -10.78 -0.14 0.01
N GLY A 232 -11.24 -1.12 0.80
CA GLY A 232 -11.40 -2.51 0.35
C GLY A 232 -12.35 -2.62 -0.85
N THR A 233 -13.48 -1.94 -0.81
CA THR A 233 -14.43 -1.87 -1.94
C THR A 233 -13.78 -1.24 -3.17
N ALA A 234 -13.05 -0.14 -3.01
CA ALA A 234 -12.41 0.56 -4.13
C ALA A 234 -11.31 -0.27 -4.80
N LEU A 235 -10.58 -1.07 -4.01
CA LEU A 235 -9.56 -1.98 -4.50
C LEU A 235 -10.21 -3.19 -5.22
N GLY A 236 -11.24 -3.81 -4.64
CA GLY A 236 -11.95 -4.92 -5.28
C GLY A 236 -12.69 -4.51 -6.57
N ALA A 237 -13.19 -3.28 -6.62
CA ALA A 237 -13.84 -2.73 -7.81
C ALA A 237 -12.86 -2.51 -8.99
N ARG A 238 -11.54 -2.64 -8.80
CA ARG A 238 -10.55 -2.53 -9.90
C ARG A 238 -10.70 -3.63 -10.95
N PHE A 239 -11.35 -4.74 -10.59
CA PHE A 239 -11.62 -5.85 -11.49
C PHE A 239 -12.99 -5.72 -12.20
N ALA A 240 -13.74 -4.65 -11.94
CA ALA A 240 -15.06 -4.45 -12.54
C ALA A 240 -14.96 -4.21 -14.05
N GLY A 241 -15.84 -4.87 -14.81
CA GLY A 241 -15.86 -4.77 -16.27
C GLY A 241 -14.74 -5.54 -16.97
N VAL A 242 -13.97 -6.35 -16.24
CA VAL A 242 -12.90 -7.16 -16.79
C VAL A 242 -13.41 -8.58 -17.11
N SER A 243 -13.13 -9.08 -18.32
CA SER A 243 -13.48 -10.46 -18.68
C SER A 243 -12.51 -11.44 -18.01
N VAL A 244 -12.97 -12.19 -17.01
CA VAL A 244 -12.14 -13.15 -16.24
C VAL A 244 -11.36 -14.10 -17.15
N ARG A 245 -12.00 -14.67 -18.18
CA ARG A 245 -11.33 -15.58 -19.12
C ARG A 245 -10.14 -14.96 -19.83
N ARG A 246 -10.20 -13.66 -20.14
CA ARG A 246 -9.13 -12.95 -20.84
C ARG A 246 -8.02 -12.50 -19.91
N VAL A 247 -8.33 -12.27 -18.62
CA VAL A 247 -7.35 -11.71 -17.68
C VAL A 247 -6.77 -12.71 -16.69
N TRP A 248 -7.37 -13.89 -16.58
CA TRP A 248 -6.89 -14.95 -15.68
C TRP A 248 -5.39 -15.22 -15.79
N PRO A 249 -4.77 -15.30 -16.99
CA PRO A 249 -3.31 -15.44 -17.08
C PRO A 249 -2.57 -14.29 -16.39
N TYR A 250 -3.00 -13.04 -16.58
CA TYR A 250 -2.38 -11.88 -15.93
C TYR A 250 -2.62 -11.85 -14.42
N LEU A 251 -3.75 -12.36 -13.93
CA LEU A 251 -4.00 -12.53 -12.49
C LEU A 251 -3.04 -13.57 -11.89
N LEU A 252 -2.82 -14.70 -12.57
CA LEU A 252 -1.87 -15.71 -12.11
C LEU A 252 -0.43 -15.18 -12.10
N VAL A 253 -0.03 -14.50 -13.17
CA VAL A 253 1.31 -13.91 -13.30
C VAL A 253 1.51 -12.79 -12.28
N GLY A 254 0.51 -11.94 -12.07
CA GLY A 254 0.51 -10.90 -11.04
C GLY A 254 0.66 -11.48 -9.63
N SER A 255 -0.04 -12.58 -9.36
CA SER A 255 0.06 -13.31 -8.10
C SER A 255 1.46 -13.90 -7.91
N GLY A 256 2.05 -14.50 -8.95
CA GLY A 256 3.42 -15.02 -8.91
C GLY A 256 4.45 -13.93 -8.60
N SER A 257 4.33 -12.76 -9.25
CA SER A 257 5.18 -11.61 -8.95
C SER A 257 4.99 -11.13 -7.51
N ALA A 258 3.76 -11.09 -6.99
CA ALA A 258 3.49 -10.73 -5.61
C ALA A 258 4.14 -11.69 -4.61
N VAL A 259 4.07 -13.00 -4.87
CA VAL A 259 4.70 -14.03 -4.04
C VAL A 259 6.22 -13.86 -4.04
N ILE A 260 6.85 -13.61 -5.19
CA ILE A 260 8.29 -13.32 -5.27
C ILE A 260 8.65 -12.14 -4.38
N MET A 261 7.93 -11.02 -4.53
CA MET A 261 8.20 -9.82 -3.74
C MET A 261 8.01 -10.07 -2.23
N MET A 262 7.00 -10.84 -1.84
CA MET A 262 6.71 -11.19 -0.46
C MET A 262 7.79 -12.10 0.15
N VAL A 263 8.23 -13.13 -0.59
CA VAL A 263 9.32 -14.01 -0.16
C VAL A 263 10.62 -13.22 0.00
N LEU A 264 10.94 -12.35 -0.95
CA LEU A 264 12.12 -11.47 -0.84
C LEU A 264 12.04 -10.53 0.36
N SER A 265 10.84 -10.01 0.65
CA SER A 265 10.63 -9.13 1.81
C SER A 265 10.85 -9.90 3.12
N TRP A 266 10.38 -11.15 3.19
CA TRP A 266 10.57 -12.03 4.34
C TRP A 266 12.04 -12.41 4.55
N LEU A 267 12.75 -12.77 3.48
CA LEU A 267 14.18 -13.04 3.53
C LEU A 267 14.98 -11.80 3.96
N ALA A 268 14.67 -10.64 3.38
CA ALA A 268 15.33 -9.39 3.76
C ALA A 268 15.04 -9.03 5.23
N ALA A 269 13.80 -9.22 5.70
CA ALA A 269 13.45 -8.99 7.09
C ALA A 269 14.29 -9.86 8.03
N ILE A 270 14.38 -11.17 7.78
CA ILE A 270 15.18 -12.09 8.61
C ILE A 270 16.67 -11.74 8.58
N VAL A 271 17.21 -11.42 7.40
CA VAL A 271 18.66 -11.19 7.22
C VAL A 271 19.11 -9.84 7.80
N PHE A 272 18.28 -8.80 7.70
CA PHE A 272 18.69 -7.44 8.00
C PHE A 272 18.14 -6.87 9.30
N ALA A 273 17.01 -7.36 9.84
CA ALA A 273 16.33 -6.77 10.99
C ALA A 273 17.26 -6.52 12.19
N GLU A 274 18.03 -7.53 12.60
CA GLU A 274 18.99 -7.40 13.70
C GLU A 274 20.09 -6.38 13.40
N ARG A 275 20.56 -6.31 12.14
CA ARG A 275 21.64 -5.40 11.72
C ARG A 275 21.22 -3.94 11.71
N VAL A 276 19.93 -3.68 11.47
CA VAL A 276 19.36 -2.33 11.45
C VAL A 276 18.63 -1.99 12.75
N GLY A 277 18.64 -2.89 13.74
CA GLY A 277 18.11 -2.65 15.08
C GLY A 277 16.58 -2.52 15.14
N VAL A 278 15.83 -3.21 14.28
CA VAL A 278 14.36 -3.20 14.30
C VAL A 278 13.79 -4.61 14.35
N GLU A 279 12.52 -4.73 14.73
CA GLU A 279 11.85 -6.02 14.74
C GLU A 279 11.65 -6.57 13.31
N PRO A 280 11.82 -7.90 13.09
CA PRO A 280 11.59 -8.52 11.78
C PRO A 280 10.19 -8.28 11.22
N ALA A 281 9.17 -8.22 12.08
CA ALA A 281 7.79 -7.95 11.69
C ALA A 281 7.63 -6.52 11.12
N GLY A 282 8.22 -5.52 11.78
CA GLY A 282 8.24 -4.14 11.31
C GLY A 282 9.02 -3.97 10.01
N LEU A 283 10.19 -4.60 9.90
CA LEU A 283 10.96 -4.56 8.66
C LEU A 283 10.22 -5.25 7.50
N LEU A 284 9.58 -6.39 7.75
CA LEU A 284 8.75 -7.07 6.75
C LEU A 284 7.64 -6.13 6.24
N LEU A 285 6.87 -5.51 7.13
CA LEU A 285 5.80 -4.59 6.76
C LEU A 285 6.31 -3.34 6.04
N ALA A 286 7.51 -2.86 6.38
CA ALA A 286 8.13 -1.73 5.69
C ALA A 286 8.59 -2.09 4.26
N LEU A 287 9.05 -3.32 4.02
CA LEU A 287 9.57 -3.76 2.72
C LEU A 287 8.48 -4.27 1.77
N VAL A 288 7.48 -4.99 2.27
CA VAL A 288 6.45 -5.63 1.45
C VAL A 288 5.75 -4.58 0.56
N PRO A 289 5.73 -4.78 -0.78
CA PRO A 289 5.13 -3.85 -1.74
C PRO A 289 3.61 -3.97 -1.84
N GLY A 290 2.98 -3.98 -0.66
CA GLY A 290 1.54 -3.85 -0.48
C GLY A 290 1.07 -2.41 -0.64
N GLY A 291 -0.21 -2.18 -0.32
CA GLY A 291 -0.75 -0.83 -0.27
C GLY A 291 -0.32 -0.09 1.00
N LEU A 292 -0.12 1.23 0.88
CA LEU A 292 0.40 2.09 1.96
C LEU A 292 -0.50 2.05 3.19
N VAL A 293 -1.81 2.21 2.97
CA VAL A 293 -2.83 2.24 4.01
C VAL A 293 -2.87 0.91 4.75
N GLU A 294 -2.80 -0.17 4.00
CA GLU A 294 -2.99 -1.52 4.47
C GLU A 294 -1.84 -1.97 5.36
N MET A 295 -0.59 -1.72 4.95
CA MET A 295 0.58 -2.09 5.77
C MET A 295 0.64 -1.25 7.05
N GLY A 296 0.27 0.03 7.00
CA GLY A 296 0.18 0.88 8.19
C GLY A 296 -0.92 0.41 9.16
N LEU A 297 -2.09 0.01 8.65
CA LEU A 297 -3.16 -0.57 9.46
C LEU A 297 -2.75 -1.89 10.12
N ILE A 298 -2.05 -2.77 9.41
CA ILE A 298 -1.53 -4.02 9.98
C ILE A 298 -0.53 -3.70 11.10
N ALA A 299 0.41 -2.78 10.85
CA ALA A 299 1.39 -2.36 11.85
C ALA A 299 0.70 -1.83 13.11
N LEU A 300 -0.30 -0.96 12.94
CA LEU A 300 -1.03 -0.34 14.04
C LEU A 300 -1.79 -1.39 14.87
N SER A 301 -2.48 -2.31 14.21
CA SER A 301 -3.21 -3.38 14.90
C SER A 301 -2.29 -4.36 15.63
N LEU A 302 -1.05 -4.53 15.17
CA LEU A 302 -0.06 -5.41 15.77
C LEU A 302 0.81 -4.72 16.84
N GLY A 303 0.64 -3.41 17.07
CA GLY A 303 1.52 -2.64 17.96
C GLY A 303 2.96 -2.51 17.45
N ILE A 304 3.17 -2.73 16.15
CA ILE A 304 4.46 -2.54 15.49
C ILE A 304 4.63 -1.04 15.22
N ASP A 305 5.88 -0.57 15.19
CA ASP A 305 6.23 0.82 14.87
C ASP A 305 5.61 1.29 13.53
N THR A 306 4.43 1.88 13.66
CA THR A 306 3.57 2.28 12.54
C THR A 306 4.09 3.54 11.88
N ALA A 307 4.77 4.40 12.65
CA ALA A 307 5.42 5.61 12.15
C ALA A 307 6.57 5.22 11.20
N MET A 308 7.41 4.27 11.61
CA MET A 308 8.46 3.70 10.75
C MET A 308 7.85 3.08 9.49
N VAL A 309 6.92 2.12 9.64
CA VAL A 309 6.32 1.41 8.49
C VAL A 309 5.69 2.40 7.49
N SER A 310 4.91 3.37 7.98
CA SER A 310 4.25 4.37 7.14
C SER A 310 5.26 5.28 6.43
N THR A 311 6.31 5.71 7.14
CA THR A 311 7.39 6.54 6.58
C THR A 311 8.11 5.82 5.45
N LEU A 312 8.53 4.56 5.66
CA LEU A 312 9.21 3.79 4.62
C LEU A 312 8.28 3.45 3.45
N GLN A 313 6.99 3.20 3.67
CA GLN A 313 6.01 2.98 2.61
C GLN A 313 5.81 4.24 1.74
N VAL A 314 5.76 5.43 2.35
CA VAL A 314 5.74 6.73 1.63
C VAL A 314 7.04 6.93 0.86
N LEU A 315 8.18 6.70 1.51
CA LEU A 315 9.50 6.85 0.90
C LEU A 315 9.64 5.93 -0.32
N ARG A 316 9.24 4.65 -0.19
CA ARG A 316 9.25 3.68 -1.28
C ARG A 316 8.46 4.16 -2.50
N ILE A 317 7.21 4.60 -2.29
CA ILE A 317 6.35 5.08 -3.39
C ILE A 317 6.97 6.32 -4.04
N THR A 318 7.49 7.25 -3.25
CA THR A 318 8.12 8.48 -3.73
C THR A 318 9.37 8.16 -4.56
N VAL A 319 10.27 7.31 -4.03
CA VAL A 319 11.50 6.89 -4.71
C VAL A 319 11.16 6.17 -6.02
N ILE A 320 10.24 5.20 -6.02
CA ILE A 320 9.88 4.47 -7.25
C ILE A 320 9.21 5.37 -8.28
N MET A 321 8.31 6.26 -7.85
CA MET A 321 7.61 7.17 -8.77
C MET A 321 8.58 8.11 -9.49
N LEU A 322 9.60 8.60 -8.80
CA LEU A 322 10.61 9.49 -9.38
C LEU A 322 11.68 8.72 -10.17
N ALA A 323 12.17 7.62 -9.60
CA ALA A 323 13.30 6.89 -10.16
C ALA A 323 12.92 5.96 -11.31
N ALA A 324 11.79 5.25 -11.26
CA ALA A 324 11.48 4.23 -12.27
C ALA A 324 11.37 4.81 -13.70
N PRO A 325 10.65 5.92 -13.96
CA PRO A 325 10.63 6.49 -15.30
C PRO A 325 12.01 6.98 -15.76
N ALA A 326 12.79 7.60 -14.86
CA ALA A 326 14.13 8.11 -15.17
C ALA A 326 15.12 6.98 -15.49
N VAL A 327 15.12 5.92 -14.68
CA VAL A 327 15.96 4.72 -14.87
C VAL A 327 15.56 4.01 -16.15
N PHE A 328 14.26 3.92 -16.47
CA PHE A 328 13.81 3.33 -17.74
C PHE A 328 14.41 4.02 -18.95
N LEU A 329 14.43 5.36 -18.98
CA LEU A 329 15.00 6.14 -20.09
C LEU A 329 16.50 5.87 -20.27
N VAL A 330 17.25 5.72 -19.17
CA VAL A 330 18.68 5.39 -19.22
C VAL A 330 18.88 3.97 -19.75
N LEU A 331 18.13 3.00 -19.23
CA LEU A 331 18.20 1.61 -19.66
C LEU A 331 17.79 1.45 -21.13
N ASP A 332 16.76 2.15 -21.58
CA ASP A 332 16.30 2.09 -22.97
C ASP A 332 17.36 2.58 -23.94
N ARG A 333 17.95 3.75 -23.65
CA ARG A 333 19.06 4.28 -24.46
C ARG A 333 20.23 3.31 -24.53
N TYR A 334 20.60 2.69 -23.41
CA TYR A 334 21.71 1.73 -23.37
C TYR A 334 21.42 0.45 -24.16
N LEU A 335 20.21 -0.11 -24.02
CA LEU A 335 19.80 -1.33 -24.71
C LEU A 335 19.60 -1.11 -26.21
N VAL A 336 19.02 0.02 -26.62
CA VAL A 336 18.88 0.40 -28.04
C VAL A 336 20.25 0.63 -28.67
N HIS A 337 21.17 1.28 -27.95
CA HIS A 337 22.54 1.48 -28.42
C HIS A 337 23.31 0.15 -28.57
N ARG A 338 23.17 -0.77 -27.61
CA ARG A 338 23.77 -2.11 -27.68
C ARG A 338 23.19 -2.98 -28.79
N TRP A 339 21.90 -2.83 -29.12
CA TRP A 339 21.26 -3.56 -30.22
C TRP A 339 21.70 -3.04 -31.60
N ARG A 340 21.87 -1.72 -31.74
CA ARG A 340 22.44 -1.11 -32.97
C ARG A 340 23.92 -1.42 -33.18
N ASN A 341 24.68 -1.62 -32.11
CA ASN A 341 26.12 -1.83 -32.12
C ASN A 341 26.53 -3.26 -31.73
N GLY A 342 25.61 -4.22 -31.77
CA GLY A 342 25.89 -5.64 -31.50
C GLY A 342 26.82 -6.24 -32.59
N PRO A 343 27.62 -7.28 -32.28
CA PRO A 343 28.61 -7.81 -33.21
C PRO A 343 27.91 -8.29 -34.49
N ARG A 344 28.38 -7.79 -35.64
CA ARG A 344 27.99 -8.29 -36.96
C ARG A 344 28.44 -9.74 -37.14
#